data_AF-A0A951X694-F1
#
_entry.id   AF-A0A951X694-F1
#
_cell.length_a   1.000
_cell.length_b   1.000
_cell.length_c   1.000
_cell.angle_alpha   90.00
_cell.angle_beta   90.00
_cell.angle_gamma   90.00
#
_symmetry.space_group_name_H-M   'P 1'
#
loop_
_entity.id
_entity.type
_entity.pdbx_description
1 polymer ?
#
loop_
_entity_poly.entity_id
_entity_poly.type
_entity_poly.pdbx_seq_one_letter_code
_entity_poly.pdbx_strand_id
1 'polypeptide(L)'
;MATIPSIGSRLLATTVALCALVTFATPAVQAQDLEAAAPVPAPRIHIPKFGENIDPAKGAIFWLGQVDPTTNYTDVRLGYNDDRLIVVLHTFDQQLWYPDNGQNDLTAWDSADLYLNLAGPQGDTPGEGSYRFTAVAAPAFEDRSDLQQTERGSSGSWSAATIPFESESTYRGIGYNDGSDIRGWIVSYTIPFASLGLSSAPPAGTVWGIGVSIHDRDDAGGTAIPAVQWPPGQLPEEPATWAELIFGAPFYSPPAASPSGTTTIRHDVDGATVIDAAVGGHSLCGSAYDPNFFDGWGSANYAGYDQFNIQNQWDVADWPCFSKYYVTFPLTSIPAGKRIISATLTLLHFGNASPAEATASHIQVGTVAAGWDEATVTWNNAPLLQENVSWSTVEPIKETNQKVERYVTWDLSL
;
A
#
# COMPACT_ATOMS: atom_id res chain seq x y z
N MET A 1 75.36 14.90 -66.72
CA MET A 1 73.89 14.99 -66.61
C MET A 1 73.51 14.79 -65.15
N ALA A 2 73.04 15.87 -64.55
CA ALA A 2 72.29 16.04 -63.28
C ALA A 2 72.60 15.11 -62.08
N THR A 3 73.43 15.60 -61.14
CA THR A 3 73.09 15.98 -59.72
C THR A 3 72.78 14.78 -58.79
N ILE A 4 73.67 14.23 -57.92
CA ILE A 4 74.42 14.77 -56.75
C ILE A 4 73.47 15.43 -55.70
N PRO A 5 73.55 15.16 -54.37
CA PRO A 5 74.33 14.14 -53.62
C PRO A 5 73.69 13.59 -52.30
N SER A 6 74.37 12.64 -51.63
CA SER A 6 75.09 12.76 -50.31
C SER A 6 74.27 12.37 -49.07
N ILE A 7 74.62 11.25 -48.40
CA ILE A 7 75.41 11.17 -47.12
C ILE A 7 74.63 11.76 -45.93
N GLY A 8 74.42 11.11 -44.80
CA GLY A 8 74.92 9.84 -44.27
C GLY A 8 74.84 9.86 -42.73
N SER A 9 74.81 8.65 -42.16
CA SER A 9 75.33 8.26 -40.83
C SER A 9 74.57 8.59 -39.53
N ARG A 10 74.61 7.55 -38.66
CA ARG A 10 74.54 7.52 -37.17
C ARG A 10 73.15 7.66 -36.56
N LEU A 11 72.84 7.10 -35.40
CA LEU A 11 73.34 6.04 -34.50
C LEU A 11 72.23 5.95 -33.44
N LEU A 12 72.02 4.80 -32.82
CA LEU A 12 71.07 4.59 -31.72
C LEU A 12 71.19 5.66 -30.61
N ALA A 13 70.05 6.26 -30.23
CA ALA A 13 69.87 6.93 -28.95
C ALA A 13 68.41 6.79 -28.47
N THR A 14 68.31 6.45 -27.20
CA THR A 14 67.17 6.29 -26.29
C THR A 14 66.17 7.46 -26.37
N THR A 15 64.87 7.18 -26.51
CA THR A 15 63.81 8.19 -26.35
C THR A 15 62.77 7.72 -25.34
N VAL A 16 62.61 8.54 -24.31
CA VAL A 16 61.61 8.52 -23.25
C VAL A 16 60.20 8.65 -23.84
N ALA A 17 59.28 7.77 -23.46
CA ALA A 17 57.87 7.88 -23.79
C ALA A 17 57.19 8.92 -22.86
N LEU A 18 56.76 10.02 -23.44
CA LEU A 18 55.99 11.07 -22.79
C LEU A 18 54.50 10.66 -22.82
N CYS A 19 53.93 10.29 -21.67
CA CYS A 19 52.48 10.11 -21.51
C CYS A 19 51.78 11.48 -21.57
N ALA A 20 51.08 11.76 -22.66
CA ALA A 20 50.10 12.83 -22.71
C ALA A 20 48.80 12.37 -22.06
N LEU A 21 48.46 12.94 -20.90
CA LEU A 21 47.12 12.84 -20.33
C LEU A 21 46.15 13.65 -21.21
N VAL A 22 45.25 12.96 -21.90
CA VAL A 22 44.05 13.57 -22.47
C VAL A 22 43.00 13.55 -21.37
N THR A 23 42.82 14.68 -20.69
CA THR A 23 41.68 14.90 -19.79
C THR A 23 40.42 15.10 -20.62
N PHE A 24 39.54 14.11 -20.67
CA PHE A 24 38.17 14.31 -21.10
C PHE A 24 37.44 15.11 -20.02
N ALA A 25 37.05 16.34 -20.36
CA ALA A 25 36.16 17.13 -19.52
C ALA A 25 34.77 16.49 -19.57
N THR A 26 34.37 15.83 -18.49
CA THR A 26 32.97 15.44 -18.25
C THR A 26 32.15 16.72 -18.12
N PRO A 27 31.02 16.88 -18.84
CA PRO A 27 30.12 17.99 -18.59
C PRO A 27 29.62 17.87 -17.15
N ALA A 28 29.87 18.90 -16.35
CA ALA A 28 29.31 19.02 -15.02
C ALA A 28 27.79 19.06 -15.16
N VAL A 29 27.12 17.97 -14.80
CA VAL A 29 25.70 18.00 -14.46
C VAL A 29 25.61 18.97 -13.30
N GLN A 30 25.04 20.16 -13.55
CA GLN A 30 24.63 21.06 -12.49
C GLN A 30 23.69 20.24 -11.60
N ALA A 31 24.14 19.93 -10.39
CA ALA A 31 23.26 19.52 -9.32
C ALA A 31 22.23 20.66 -9.19
N GLN A 32 21.04 20.44 -9.74
CA GLN A 32 19.89 21.20 -9.31
C GLN A 32 19.82 20.99 -7.81
N ASP A 33 19.81 22.10 -7.07
CA ASP A 33 19.54 22.09 -5.64
C ASP A 33 18.30 21.21 -5.41
N LEU A 34 18.53 20.00 -4.90
CA LEU A 34 17.52 19.19 -4.24
C LEU A 34 17.17 19.99 -2.99
N GLU A 35 16.26 20.95 -3.17
CA GLU A 35 15.48 21.50 -2.08
C GLU A 35 15.02 20.30 -1.25
N ALA A 36 15.47 20.22 0.00
CA ALA A 36 15.17 19.10 0.88
C ALA A 36 13.65 18.89 0.82
N ALA A 37 13.24 17.75 0.28
CA ALA A 37 11.83 17.43 0.12
C ALA A 37 11.14 17.69 1.47
N ALA A 38 10.09 18.53 1.46
CA ALA A 38 9.28 18.73 2.65
C ALA A 38 8.92 17.36 3.24
N PRO A 39 8.88 17.20 4.57
CA PRO A 39 8.51 15.92 5.17
C PRO A 39 7.19 15.46 4.56
N VAL A 40 7.17 14.22 4.04
CA VAL A 40 5.93 13.63 3.53
C VAL A 40 4.94 13.61 4.70
N PRO A 41 3.73 14.19 4.55
CA PRO A 41 2.73 14.16 5.60
C PRO A 41 2.40 12.72 6.00
N ALA A 42 2.02 12.50 7.25
CA ALA A 42 1.53 11.19 7.68
C ALA A 42 0.34 10.74 6.80
N PRO A 43 0.26 9.46 6.38
CA PRO A 43 -0.89 8.93 5.67
C PRO A 43 -2.20 9.14 6.45
N ARG A 44 -3.31 9.30 5.73
CA ARG A 44 -4.63 9.64 6.29
C ARG A 44 -5.68 8.68 5.75
N ILE A 45 -6.27 7.87 6.62
CA ILE A 45 -7.22 6.83 6.23
C ILE A 45 -8.60 7.14 6.81
N HIS A 46 -9.52 7.53 5.94
CA HIS A 46 -10.93 7.73 6.26
C HIS A 46 -11.67 6.40 6.27
N ILE A 47 -12.29 6.05 7.40
CA ILE A 47 -13.01 4.78 7.55
C ILE A 47 -14.53 4.97 7.44
N PRO A 48 -15.24 4.12 6.67
CA PRO A 48 -16.69 4.24 6.54
C PRO A 48 -17.41 3.71 7.78
N LYS A 49 -18.52 4.39 8.12
CA LYS A 49 -19.49 3.93 9.10
C LYS A 49 -20.52 3.00 8.45
N PHE A 50 -20.76 1.87 9.06
CA PHE A 50 -21.79 0.89 8.69
C PHE A 50 -23.00 0.96 9.62
N GLY A 51 -24.07 0.26 9.22
CA GLY A 51 -25.15 -0.08 10.15
C GLY A 51 -24.72 -1.17 11.13
N GLU A 52 -25.66 -1.98 11.61
CA GLU A 52 -25.38 -3.06 12.57
C GLU A 52 -24.30 -4.05 12.06
N ASN A 53 -24.41 -4.45 10.79
CA ASN A 53 -23.45 -5.34 10.14
C ASN A 53 -22.37 -4.53 9.43
N ILE A 54 -21.14 -4.68 9.90
CA ILE A 54 -19.94 -4.17 9.24
C ILE A 54 -19.56 -5.16 8.14
N ASP A 55 -19.34 -4.67 6.93
CA ASP A 55 -18.84 -5.45 5.79
C ASP A 55 -17.41 -4.97 5.48
N PRO A 56 -16.36 -5.64 6.00
CA PRO A 56 -14.98 -5.18 5.81
C PRO A 56 -14.53 -5.22 4.35
N ALA A 57 -15.19 -6.00 3.48
CA ALA A 57 -14.91 -5.99 2.04
C ALA A 57 -15.24 -4.61 1.40
N LYS A 58 -16.10 -3.82 2.05
CA LYS A 58 -16.43 -2.42 1.70
C LYS A 58 -15.83 -1.40 2.67
N GLY A 59 -14.94 -1.83 3.56
CA GLY A 59 -14.19 -0.96 4.45
C GLY A 59 -13.12 -0.16 3.70
N ALA A 60 -12.53 0.84 4.35
CA ALA A 60 -11.33 1.51 3.85
C ALA A 60 -10.20 0.49 3.68
N ILE A 61 -9.30 0.73 2.72
CA ILE A 61 -8.17 -0.17 2.46
C ILE A 61 -6.85 0.61 2.37
N PHE A 62 -5.80 0.09 2.98
CA PHE A 62 -4.40 0.46 2.73
C PHE A 62 -3.52 -0.79 2.73
N TRP A 63 -2.24 -0.65 2.41
CA TRP A 63 -1.34 -1.80 2.32
C TRP A 63 0.10 -1.47 2.70
N LEU A 64 0.87 -2.54 2.94
CA LEU A 64 2.28 -2.50 3.28
C LEU A 64 3.00 -3.76 2.82
N GLY A 65 4.33 -3.67 2.74
CA GLY A 65 5.18 -4.81 2.42
C GLY A 65 5.33 -5.10 0.93
N GLN A 66 5.86 -6.27 0.63
CA GLN A 66 6.28 -6.70 -0.71
C GLN A 66 5.95 -8.18 -0.89
N VAL A 67 5.83 -8.61 -2.15
CA VAL A 67 5.66 -10.01 -2.52
C VAL A 67 7.00 -10.52 -3.04
N ASP A 68 7.73 -11.22 -2.18
CA ASP A 68 8.92 -12.01 -2.51
C ASP A 68 9.03 -13.20 -1.54
N PRO A 69 10.00 -14.12 -1.70
CA PRO A 69 10.09 -15.32 -0.87
C PRO A 69 10.47 -15.10 0.60
N THR A 70 10.69 -13.86 1.04
CA THR A 70 11.24 -13.54 2.38
C THR A 70 10.56 -12.34 3.04
N THR A 71 9.50 -11.83 2.43
CA THR A 71 8.75 -10.69 2.92
C THR A 71 7.27 -10.89 2.71
N ASN A 72 6.51 -10.31 3.64
CA ASN A 72 5.07 -10.31 3.60
C ASN A 72 4.52 -9.05 2.96
N TYR A 73 3.44 -9.20 2.19
CA TYR A 73 2.59 -8.11 1.74
C TYR A 73 1.24 -8.22 2.44
N THR A 74 0.69 -7.11 2.94
CA THR A 74 -0.60 -7.15 3.62
C THR A 74 -1.54 -6.05 3.11
N ASP A 75 -2.77 -6.44 2.76
CA ASP A 75 -3.89 -5.51 2.62
C ASP A 75 -4.62 -5.38 3.97
N VAL A 76 -4.78 -4.16 4.46
CA VAL A 76 -5.51 -3.87 5.70
C VAL A 76 -6.83 -3.19 5.38
N ARG A 77 -7.93 -3.77 5.88
CA ARG A 77 -9.30 -3.31 5.66
C ARG A 77 -9.97 -2.91 6.97
N LEU A 78 -10.64 -1.76 7.00
CA LEU A 78 -11.21 -1.19 8.22
C LEU A 78 -12.61 -0.63 8.04
N GLY A 79 -13.45 -0.83 9.05
CA GLY A 79 -14.80 -0.29 9.10
C GLY A 79 -15.33 -0.26 10.53
N TYR A 80 -16.32 0.58 10.79
CA TYR A 80 -16.90 0.68 12.13
C TYR A 80 -18.42 0.83 12.08
N ASN A 81 -19.09 0.49 13.18
CA ASN A 81 -20.49 0.83 13.42
C ASN A 81 -20.61 1.62 14.74
N ASP A 82 -21.78 1.69 15.36
CA ASP A 82 -21.94 2.42 16.64
C ASP A 82 -21.20 1.79 17.83
N ASP A 83 -20.89 0.49 17.77
CA ASP A 83 -20.45 -0.30 18.92
C ASP A 83 -18.99 -0.76 18.83
N ARG A 84 -18.47 -0.96 17.62
CA ARG A 84 -17.14 -1.56 17.41
C ARG A 84 -16.43 -1.09 16.14
N LEU A 85 -15.11 -1.19 16.19
CA LEU A 85 -14.19 -1.13 15.05
C LEU A 85 -13.84 -2.56 14.62
N ILE A 86 -13.80 -2.81 13.32
CA ILE A 86 -13.25 -4.03 12.73
C ILE A 86 -12.05 -3.68 11.86
N VAL A 87 -10.97 -4.44 12.04
CA VAL A 87 -9.75 -4.38 11.24
C VAL A 87 -9.44 -5.78 10.72
N VAL A 88 -9.22 -5.95 9.42
CA VAL A 88 -8.93 -7.25 8.80
C VAL A 88 -7.67 -7.13 7.96
N LEU A 89 -6.70 -8.01 8.20
CA LEU A 89 -5.42 -8.04 7.53
C LEU A 89 -5.39 -9.29 6.65
N HIS A 90 -5.19 -9.11 5.34
CA HIS A 90 -4.95 -10.21 4.40
C HIS A 90 -3.47 -10.18 4.03
N THR A 91 -2.71 -11.12 4.57
CA THR A 91 -1.25 -11.20 4.40
C THR A 91 -0.90 -12.28 3.39
N PHE A 92 -0.13 -11.92 2.37
CA PHE A 92 0.47 -12.85 1.42
C PHE A 92 1.78 -13.29 2.04
N ASP A 93 1.88 -14.59 2.24
CA ASP A 93 2.95 -15.21 2.99
C ASP A 93 3.21 -16.57 2.39
N GLN A 94 4.48 -16.93 2.20
CA GLN A 94 4.86 -18.18 1.61
C GLN A 94 4.81 -19.31 2.63
N GLN A 95 5.18 -19.06 3.88
CA GLN A 95 5.27 -20.10 4.92
C GLN A 95 4.47 -19.67 6.14
N LEU A 96 4.11 -20.61 7.01
CA LEU A 96 3.30 -20.30 8.18
C LEU A 96 3.74 -21.06 9.41
N TRP A 97 3.90 -20.32 10.49
CA TRP A 97 4.39 -20.74 11.78
C TRP A 97 3.65 -20.05 12.91
N TYR A 98 3.22 -20.85 13.88
CA TYR A 98 2.51 -20.38 15.07
C TYR A 98 2.98 -21.14 16.33
N PRO A 99 2.82 -20.55 17.53
CA PRO A 99 3.25 -21.18 18.77
C PRO A 99 2.31 -22.33 19.16
N ASP A 100 2.72 -23.56 18.87
CA ASP A 100 1.98 -24.78 19.25
C ASP A 100 2.31 -25.30 20.67
N ASN A 101 3.09 -24.55 21.44
CA ASN A 101 3.70 -24.99 22.70
C ASN A 101 3.63 -23.98 23.85
N GLY A 102 2.75 -22.98 23.79
CA GLY A 102 2.54 -22.01 24.87
C GLY A 102 3.68 -21.00 25.03
N GLN A 103 4.32 -20.62 23.92
CA GLN A 103 5.26 -19.49 23.92
C GLN A 103 4.54 -18.16 24.06
N ASN A 104 5.11 -17.28 24.89
CA ASN A 104 4.47 -16.01 25.27
C ASN A 104 4.87 -14.82 24.39
N ASP A 105 5.94 -14.93 23.61
CA ASP A 105 6.31 -13.87 22.66
C ASP A 105 5.60 -14.13 21.33
N LEU A 106 4.40 -13.58 21.21
CA LEU A 106 3.57 -13.73 20.02
C LEU A 106 4.23 -13.10 18.78
N THR A 107 5.13 -12.13 18.96
CA THR A 107 5.80 -11.40 17.86
C THR A 107 6.95 -12.20 17.22
N ALA A 108 7.30 -13.35 17.79
CA ALA A 108 8.29 -14.28 17.22
C ALA A 108 7.70 -15.27 16.19
N TRP A 109 6.44 -15.05 15.79
CA TRP A 109 5.62 -15.91 14.93
C TRP A 109 4.83 -15.05 13.94
N ASP A 110 4.15 -15.70 12.99
CA ASP A 110 3.28 -15.00 12.03
C ASP A 110 2.12 -14.35 12.77
N SER A 111 2.22 -13.04 12.91
CA SER A 111 1.34 -12.29 13.77
C SER A 111 1.29 -10.83 13.33
N ALA A 112 0.28 -10.14 13.81
CA ALA A 112 0.15 -8.72 13.57
C ALA A 112 -0.01 -7.96 14.89
N ASP A 113 0.60 -6.78 14.93
CA ASP A 113 0.29 -5.74 15.90
C ASP A 113 -0.55 -4.65 15.23
N LEU A 114 -1.65 -4.30 15.88
CA LEU A 114 -2.44 -3.11 15.62
C LEU A 114 -2.21 -2.09 16.74
N TYR A 115 -1.76 -0.90 16.37
CA TYR A 115 -1.54 0.22 17.27
C TYR A 115 -2.63 1.26 17.09
N LEU A 116 -3.21 1.75 18.18
CA LEU A 116 -4.20 2.83 18.19
C LEU A 116 -3.84 3.89 19.22
N ASN A 117 -3.91 5.17 18.85
CA ASN A 117 -3.81 6.29 19.79
C ASN A 117 -5.07 7.16 19.67
N LEU A 118 -5.91 7.15 20.70
CA LEU A 118 -7.21 7.83 20.66
C LEU A 118 -7.08 9.37 20.56
N ALA A 119 -5.88 9.91 20.85
CA ALA A 119 -5.60 11.33 20.80
C ALA A 119 -5.03 11.80 19.45
N GLY A 120 -4.91 10.92 18.45
CA GLY A 120 -4.23 11.21 17.17
C GLY A 120 -2.79 10.70 17.13
N PRO A 121 -2.09 10.83 15.98
CA PRO A 121 -0.68 10.47 15.86
C PRO A 121 0.22 11.53 16.53
N GLN A 122 0.23 11.52 17.87
CA GLN A 122 1.01 12.47 18.67
C GLN A 122 1.66 11.80 19.88
N GLY A 123 2.80 12.35 20.30
CA GLY A 123 3.57 11.89 21.45
C GLY A 123 4.78 11.04 21.06
N ASP A 124 5.89 11.25 21.77
CA ASP A 124 7.17 10.55 21.54
C ASP A 124 7.26 9.21 22.30
N THR A 125 6.24 8.88 23.09
CA THR A 125 6.12 7.63 23.86
C THR A 125 4.66 7.21 23.99
N PRO A 126 4.31 5.92 24.19
CA PRO A 126 2.92 5.50 24.34
C PRO A 126 2.31 6.05 25.64
N GLY A 127 1.13 6.66 25.53
CA GLY A 127 0.38 7.23 26.66
C GLY A 127 -0.85 6.39 27.05
N GLU A 128 -1.63 6.85 28.03
CA GLU A 128 -2.83 6.14 28.48
C GLU A 128 -3.91 5.99 27.38
N GLY A 129 -3.86 6.80 26.32
CA GLY A 129 -4.70 6.68 25.14
C GLY A 129 -4.13 5.79 24.04
N SER A 130 -2.97 5.18 24.26
CA SER A 130 -2.28 4.29 23.31
C SER A 130 -2.57 2.83 23.65
N TYR A 131 -2.92 2.05 22.63
CA TYR A 131 -3.29 0.65 22.71
C TYR A 131 -2.50 -0.14 21.68
N ARG A 132 -2.08 -1.35 22.05
CA ARG A 132 -1.50 -2.34 21.14
C ARG A 132 -2.29 -3.63 21.27
N PHE A 133 -2.71 -4.17 20.13
CA PHE A 133 -3.39 -5.45 20.01
C PHE A 133 -2.55 -6.39 19.16
N THR A 134 -2.11 -7.50 19.73
CA THR A 134 -1.34 -8.53 19.03
C THR A 134 -2.25 -9.72 18.78
N ALA A 135 -2.22 -10.28 17.57
CA ALA A 135 -2.94 -11.50 17.24
C ALA A 135 -2.13 -12.37 16.26
N VAL A 136 -2.07 -13.68 16.54
CA VAL A 136 -1.28 -14.65 15.79
C VAL A 136 -2.12 -15.34 14.71
N ALA A 137 -1.54 -15.55 13.53
CA ALA A 137 -2.07 -16.44 12.51
C ALA A 137 -1.96 -17.88 13.01
N ALA A 138 -3.10 -18.54 13.20
CA ALA A 138 -3.17 -19.92 13.68
C ALA A 138 -4.36 -20.67 13.05
N PRO A 139 -4.41 -22.00 13.14
CA PRO A 139 -5.58 -22.76 12.72
C PRO A 139 -6.86 -22.28 13.41
N ALA A 140 -7.97 -22.20 12.66
CA ALA A 140 -9.22 -21.64 13.15
C ALA A 140 -9.88 -22.41 14.32
N PHE A 141 -9.42 -23.63 14.61
CA PHE A 141 -9.90 -24.44 15.74
C PHE A 141 -9.13 -24.21 17.04
N GLU A 142 -8.01 -23.48 16.99
CA GLU A 142 -7.24 -23.16 18.19
C GLU A 142 -7.99 -22.17 19.09
N ASP A 143 -7.79 -22.31 20.40
CA ASP A 143 -8.26 -21.30 21.34
C ASP A 143 -7.46 -20.01 21.16
N ARG A 144 -8.16 -18.90 20.98
CA ARG A 144 -7.57 -17.59 20.76
C ARG A 144 -7.02 -16.96 22.03
N SER A 145 -7.37 -17.49 23.21
CA SER A 145 -7.01 -16.90 24.51
C SER A 145 -5.51 -16.71 24.73
N ASP A 146 -4.69 -17.64 24.26
CA ASP A 146 -3.22 -17.58 24.33
C ASP A 146 -2.57 -17.11 23.02
N LEU A 147 -3.36 -16.82 21.99
CA LEU A 147 -2.91 -16.40 20.64
C LEU A 147 -3.18 -14.92 20.35
N GLN A 148 -3.51 -14.18 21.40
CA GLN A 148 -3.79 -12.75 21.32
C GLN A 148 -3.37 -12.05 22.61
N GLN A 149 -2.89 -10.83 22.51
CA GLN A 149 -2.39 -10.05 23.63
C GLN A 149 -2.82 -8.59 23.49
N THR A 150 -3.03 -7.91 24.63
CA THR A 150 -3.23 -6.46 24.65
C THR A 150 -2.26 -5.77 25.57
N GLU A 151 -1.80 -4.60 25.14
CA GLU A 151 -0.99 -3.70 25.94
C GLU A 151 -1.58 -2.28 25.89
N ARG A 152 -1.32 -1.52 26.95
CA ARG A 152 -1.69 -0.11 27.06
C ARG A 152 -0.46 0.70 27.39
N GLY A 153 -0.35 1.87 26.78
CA GLY A 153 0.70 2.83 27.13
C GLY A 153 0.56 3.28 28.58
N SER A 154 1.66 3.24 29.33
CA SER A 154 1.74 3.66 30.71
C SER A 154 3.15 4.16 31.01
N SER A 155 3.25 5.39 31.54
CA SER A 155 4.54 5.99 31.92
C SER A 155 5.59 6.01 30.79
N GLY A 156 5.14 6.12 29.53
CA GLY A 156 6.01 6.20 28.36
C GLY A 156 6.53 4.86 27.82
N SER A 157 5.88 3.75 28.17
CA SER A 157 6.19 2.40 27.66
C SER A 157 4.90 1.59 27.51
N TRP A 158 4.95 0.49 26.77
CA TRP A 158 3.90 -0.53 26.80
C TRP A 158 3.86 -1.28 28.13
N SER A 159 2.63 -1.57 28.57
CA SER A 159 2.38 -2.41 29.73
C SER A 159 1.24 -3.38 29.42
N ALA A 160 1.40 -4.65 29.77
CA ALA A 160 0.35 -5.64 29.61
C ALA A 160 -0.94 -5.17 30.28
N ALA A 161 -2.04 -5.26 29.56
CA ALA A 161 -3.36 -4.87 30.01
C ALA A 161 -4.39 -5.93 29.60
N THR A 162 -5.56 -5.92 30.24
CA THR A 162 -6.70 -6.75 29.82
C THR A 162 -7.73 -5.84 29.18
N ILE A 163 -7.63 -5.67 27.86
CA ILE A 163 -8.57 -4.88 27.07
C ILE A 163 -9.41 -5.86 26.24
N PRO A 164 -10.73 -5.96 26.47
CA PRO A 164 -11.57 -6.87 25.70
C PRO A 164 -11.52 -6.59 24.20
N PHE A 165 -11.18 -7.61 23.42
CA PHE A 165 -11.32 -7.65 21.96
C PHE A 165 -11.41 -9.12 21.52
N GLU A 166 -11.86 -9.34 20.29
CA GLU A 166 -11.89 -10.66 19.66
C GLU A 166 -10.95 -10.66 18.45
N SER A 167 -10.21 -11.75 18.27
CA SER A 167 -9.47 -12.02 17.03
C SER A 167 -9.93 -13.31 16.38
N GLU A 168 -9.98 -13.31 15.05
CA GLU A 168 -10.16 -14.53 14.24
C GLU A 168 -8.95 -14.72 13.34
N SER A 169 -8.70 -15.97 12.93
CA SER A 169 -7.62 -16.33 12.03
C SER A 169 -8.07 -17.38 11.01
N THR A 170 -7.62 -17.23 9.77
CA THR A 170 -7.75 -18.24 8.71
C THR A 170 -6.56 -18.18 7.77
N TYR A 171 -6.38 -19.21 6.94
CA TYR A 171 -5.28 -19.31 5.99
C TYR A 171 -5.68 -20.15 4.78
N ARG A 172 -4.84 -20.11 3.74
CA ARG A 172 -4.99 -20.95 2.55
C ARG A 172 -3.70 -21.70 2.26
N GLY A 173 -3.69 -23.00 2.52
CA GLY A 173 -2.51 -23.83 2.36
C GLY A 173 -2.70 -25.26 2.86
N ILE A 174 -1.59 -26.00 2.97
CA ILE A 174 -1.56 -27.41 3.38
C ILE A 174 -1.48 -27.55 4.91
N GLY A 175 -0.86 -26.61 5.61
CA GLY A 175 -0.74 -26.65 7.07
C GLY A 175 0.09 -25.50 7.64
N TYR A 176 0.35 -25.58 8.94
CA TYR A 176 1.28 -24.73 9.68
C TYR A 176 2.48 -25.57 10.15
N ASN A 177 3.60 -24.92 10.47
CA ASN A 177 4.78 -25.50 11.13
C ASN A 177 5.44 -26.66 10.35
N ASP A 178 5.27 -26.74 9.03
CA ASP A 178 5.78 -27.85 8.21
C ASP A 178 6.71 -27.41 7.06
N GLY A 179 6.91 -26.10 6.89
CA GLY A 179 7.73 -25.51 5.82
C GLY A 179 7.14 -25.71 4.42
N SER A 180 5.86 -26.03 4.31
CA SER A 180 5.18 -26.09 3.02
C SER A 180 4.79 -24.69 2.55
N ASP A 181 4.87 -24.49 1.23
CA ASP A 181 4.41 -23.25 0.62
C ASP A 181 2.89 -23.15 0.70
N ILE A 182 2.43 -21.97 1.10
CA ILE A 182 1.03 -21.61 1.19
C ILE A 182 0.75 -20.34 0.37
N ARG A 183 -0.46 -19.77 0.50
CA ARG A 183 -0.84 -18.53 -0.20
C ARG A 183 -0.95 -17.31 0.71
N GLY A 184 -0.91 -17.50 2.03
CA GLY A 184 -1.11 -16.44 2.99
C GLY A 184 -2.19 -16.74 4.02
N TRP A 185 -2.43 -15.74 4.86
CA TRP A 185 -3.27 -15.80 6.04
C TRP A 185 -4.07 -14.53 6.25
N ILE A 186 -5.08 -14.63 7.10
CA ILE A 186 -5.95 -13.54 7.49
C ILE A 186 -6.03 -13.52 9.01
N VAL A 187 -5.86 -12.34 9.60
CA VAL A 187 -6.22 -12.07 10.99
C VAL A 187 -7.20 -10.90 11.03
N SER A 188 -8.22 -11.00 11.87
CA SER A 188 -9.16 -9.92 12.14
C SER A 188 -9.12 -9.49 13.60
N TYR A 189 -9.44 -8.21 13.85
CA TYR A 189 -9.67 -7.63 15.16
C TYR A 189 -11.09 -7.08 15.20
N THR A 190 -11.86 -7.47 16.21
CA THR A 190 -13.12 -6.83 16.57
C THR A 190 -12.95 -6.15 17.92
N ILE A 191 -12.96 -4.81 17.91
CA ILE A 191 -12.64 -3.97 19.07
C ILE A 191 -13.88 -3.18 19.47
N PRO A 192 -14.58 -3.55 20.56
CA PRO A 192 -15.68 -2.76 21.09
C PRO A 192 -15.20 -1.38 21.56
N PHE A 193 -15.90 -0.30 21.22
CA PHE A 193 -15.55 1.04 21.71
C PHE A 193 -15.59 1.12 23.24
N ALA A 194 -16.47 0.35 23.88
CA ALA A 194 -16.54 0.22 25.33
C ALA A 194 -15.25 -0.32 25.96
N SER A 195 -14.49 -1.19 25.27
CA SER A 195 -13.20 -1.68 25.79
C SER A 195 -12.11 -0.62 25.78
N LEU A 196 -12.27 0.40 24.92
CA LEU A 196 -11.44 1.59 24.86
C LEU A 196 -11.92 2.71 25.81
N GLY A 197 -12.95 2.44 26.63
CA GLY A 197 -13.52 3.41 27.57
C GLY A 197 -14.48 4.42 26.94
N LEU A 198 -14.97 4.15 25.72
CA LEU A 198 -15.91 5.01 25.00
C LEU A 198 -17.33 4.47 25.11
N SER A 199 -18.32 5.35 25.23
CA SER A 199 -19.74 4.95 25.31
C SER A 199 -20.36 4.62 23.95
N SER A 200 -19.73 5.03 22.85
CA SER A 200 -20.17 4.84 21.48
C SER A 200 -19.01 5.08 20.52
N ALA A 201 -19.22 4.82 19.24
CA ALA A 201 -18.31 5.24 18.17
C ALA A 201 -17.97 6.74 18.24
N PRO A 202 -16.73 7.12 17.89
CA PRO A 202 -16.35 8.51 17.73
C PRO A 202 -17.23 9.26 16.70
N PRO A 203 -17.50 10.55 16.91
CA PRO A 203 -18.13 11.38 15.88
C PRO A 203 -17.33 11.41 14.57
N ALA A 204 -18.03 11.59 13.45
CA ALA A 204 -17.37 11.77 12.16
C ALA A 204 -16.39 12.96 12.19
N GLY A 205 -15.21 12.80 11.57
CA GLY A 205 -14.09 13.73 11.61
C GLY A 205 -13.15 13.57 12.81
N THR A 206 -13.44 12.68 13.77
CA THR A 206 -12.50 12.36 14.84
C THR A 206 -11.25 11.70 14.25
N VAL A 207 -10.07 12.10 14.74
CA VAL A 207 -8.77 11.59 14.29
C VAL A 207 -8.10 10.80 15.40
N TRP A 208 -7.74 9.55 15.11
CA TRP A 208 -6.87 8.71 15.93
C TRP A 208 -5.52 8.49 15.24
N GLY A 209 -4.50 8.11 15.99
CA GLY A 209 -3.28 7.53 15.45
C GLY A 209 -3.49 6.04 15.17
N ILE A 210 -3.00 5.54 14.04
CA ILE A 210 -3.02 4.13 13.69
C ILE A 210 -1.66 3.68 13.15
N GLY A 211 -1.25 2.50 13.59
CA GLY A 211 -0.07 1.82 13.10
C GLY A 211 -0.29 0.32 12.96
N VAL A 212 0.46 -0.32 12.07
CA VAL A 212 0.44 -1.77 11.89
C VAL A 212 1.87 -2.31 11.82
N SER A 213 2.12 -3.45 12.43
CA SER A 213 3.35 -4.24 12.21
C SER A 213 2.99 -5.69 11.91
N ILE A 214 3.62 -6.24 10.89
CA ILE A 214 3.49 -7.66 10.49
C ILE A 214 4.78 -8.35 10.88
N HIS A 215 4.66 -9.37 11.70
CA HIS A 215 5.74 -10.26 12.09
C HIS A 215 5.66 -11.53 11.27
N ASP A 216 6.82 -12.10 11.01
CA ASP A 216 7.01 -13.15 10.04
C ASP A 216 7.99 -14.19 10.57
N ARG A 217 7.68 -15.46 10.32
CA ARG A 217 8.54 -16.58 10.62
C ARG A 217 8.40 -17.63 9.54
N ASP A 218 9.50 -17.90 8.84
CA ASP A 218 9.54 -18.92 7.79
C ASP A 218 10.05 -20.30 8.24
N ASP A 219 10.67 -20.43 9.41
CA ASP A 219 11.31 -21.71 9.77
C ASP A 219 11.29 -22.09 11.26
N ALA A 220 11.51 -23.38 11.52
CA ALA A 220 11.53 -23.96 12.87
C ALA A 220 12.60 -23.34 13.77
N GLY A 221 13.74 -22.96 13.20
CA GLY A 221 14.85 -22.32 13.89
C GLY A 221 14.57 -20.85 14.24
N GLY A 222 13.62 -20.22 13.56
CA GLY A 222 13.22 -18.83 13.80
C GLY A 222 14.27 -17.86 13.29
N THR A 223 14.65 -17.99 12.01
CA THR A 223 15.49 -16.98 11.37
C THR A 223 14.85 -15.61 11.56
N ALA A 224 15.64 -14.64 12.00
CA ALA A 224 15.12 -13.32 12.28
C ALA A 224 14.73 -12.61 10.98
N ILE A 225 13.44 -12.31 10.85
CA ILE A 225 12.86 -11.51 9.78
C ILE A 225 12.38 -10.19 10.39
N PRO A 226 12.85 -9.03 9.90
CA PRO A 226 12.36 -7.74 10.41
C PRO A 226 10.87 -7.57 10.14
N ALA A 227 10.13 -7.11 11.14
CA ALA A 227 8.72 -6.80 10.97
C ALA A 227 8.51 -5.71 9.91
N VAL A 228 7.49 -5.89 9.08
CA VAL A 228 7.06 -4.89 8.09
C VAL A 228 6.09 -3.93 8.76
N GLN A 229 6.30 -2.62 8.63
CA GLN A 229 5.56 -1.61 9.38
C GLN A 229 4.85 -0.61 8.46
N TRP A 230 3.67 -0.17 8.89
CA TRP A 230 2.92 0.90 8.24
C TRP A 230 2.39 1.92 9.26
N PRO A 231 2.57 3.23 9.01
CA PRO A 231 3.21 3.82 7.83
C PRO A 231 4.72 3.55 7.78
N PRO A 232 5.38 3.68 6.60
CA PRO A 232 6.83 3.53 6.49
C PRO A 232 7.56 4.45 7.46
N GLY A 233 8.48 3.90 8.26
CA GLY A 233 9.21 4.65 9.28
C GLY A 233 8.46 4.87 10.59
N GLN A 234 7.26 4.28 10.75
CA GLN A 234 6.63 4.15 12.06
C GLN A 234 7.59 3.55 13.08
N LEU A 235 7.52 4.04 14.31
CA LEU A 235 8.10 3.44 15.48
C LEU A 235 6.97 3.01 16.44
N PRO A 236 6.91 1.74 16.87
CA PRO A 236 5.90 1.24 17.81
C PRO A 236 5.86 1.99 19.14
N GLU A 237 6.99 2.56 19.56
CA GLU A 237 7.11 3.34 20.79
C GLU A 237 6.79 4.83 20.59
N GLU A 238 6.66 5.34 19.36
CA GLU A 238 6.48 6.78 19.13
C GLU A 238 5.19 7.06 18.36
N PRO A 239 4.04 7.24 19.04
CA PRO A 239 2.77 7.48 18.38
C PRO A 239 2.73 8.68 17.43
N ALA A 240 3.64 9.65 17.57
CA ALA A 240 3.83 10.75 16.62
C ALA A 240 4.22 10.31 15.19
N THR A 241 4.74 9.09 15.04
CA THR A 241 5.16 8.51 13.76
C THR A 241 4.05 7.73 13.05
N TRP A 242 2.90 7.55 13.71
CA TRP A 242 1.78 6.76 13.20
C TRP A 242 0.96 7.55 12.17
N ALA A 243 0.11 6.86 11.41
CA ALA A 243 -0.80 7.48 10.45
C ALA A 243 -2.06 8.04 11.13
N GLU A 244 -2.82 8.88 10.42
CA GLU A 244 -4.14 9.35 10.84
C GLU A 244 -5.22 8.35 10.45
N LEU A 245 -6.02 7.90 11.42
CA LEU A 245 -7.28 7.19 11.22
C LEU A 245 -8.44 8.17 11.44
N ILE A 246 -9.26 8.40 10.42
CA ILE A 246 -10.30 9.42 10.44
C ILE A 246 -11.67 8.77 10.36
N PHE A 247 -12.53 9.01 11.34
CA PHE A 247 -13.87 8.41 11.38
C PHE A 247 -14.80 9.11 10.37
N GLY A 248 -15.39 8.35 9.43
CA GLY A 248 -16.33 8.89 8.45
C GLY A 248 -15.71 9.08 7.06
N ALA A 249 -16.51 9.64 6.14
CA ALA A 249 -16.08 9.88 4.77
C ALA A 249 -15.17 11.13 4.68
N PRO A 250 -14.26 11.18 3.69
CA PRO A 250 -13.53 12.39 3.34
C PRO A 250 -14.50 13.55 3.16
N PHE A 251 -14.20 14.68 3.80
CA PHE A 251 -15.01 15.88 3.71
C PHE A 251 -14.19 17.02 3.13
N TYR A 252 -14.69 17.60 2.05
CA TYR A 252 -14.09 18.77 1.42
C TYR A 252 -15.00 19.99 1.56
N SER A 253 -14.42 21.10 2.02
CA SER A 253 -15.06 22.40 2.03
C SER A 253 -14.37 23.31 1.02
N PRO A 254 -15.00 23.60 -0.14
CA PRO A 254 -14.36 24.43 -1.14
C PRO A 254 -14.11 25.84 -0.62
N PRO A 255 -12.97 26.47 -0.98
CA PRO A 255 -12.74 27.86 -0.65
C PRO A 255 -13.82 28.74 -1.28
N ALA A 256 -14.15 29.86 -0.62
CA ALA A 256 -15.09 30.84 -1.16
C ALA A 256 -14.58 31.40 -2.50
N ALA A 257 -15.10 30.87 -3.60
CA ALA A 257 -14.72 31.21 -4.96
C ALA A 257 -15.91 31.01 -5.91
N SER A 258 -15.98 31.81 -6.97
CA SER A 258 -17.00 31.64 -8.02
C SER A 258 -16.44 30.78 -9.15
N PRO A 259 -17.18 29.76 -9.63
CA PRO A 259 -16.78 28.99 -10.80
C PRO A 259 -16.55 29.93 -12.00
N SER A 260 -15.37 29.86 -12.62
CA SER A 260 -15.02 30.68 -13.79
C SER A 260 -14.74 29.87 -15.06
N GLY A 261 -14.78 28.54 -14.99
CA GLY A 261 -14.55 27.62 -16.09
C GLY A 261 -14.30 26.19 -15.62
N THR A 262 -14.22 25.26 -16.59
CA THR A 262 -13.89 23.85 -16.39
C THR A 262 -12.74 23.49 -17.33
N THR A 263 -11.78 22.71 -16.83
CA THR A 263 -10.67 22.16 -17.62
C THR A 263 -10.79 20.64 -17.62
N THR A 264 -10.84 20.03 -18.81
CA THR A 264 -10.85 18.58 -18.98
C THR A 264 -9.46 18.12 -19.37
N ILE A 265 -8.88 17.18 -18.63
CA ILE A 265 -7.61 16.54 -18.97
C ILE A 265 -7.91 15.11 -19.41
N ARG A 266 -7.50 14.75 -20.62
CA ARG A 266 -7.65 13.40 -21.17
C ARG A 266 -6.43 13.08 -22.02
N HIS A 267 -5.94 11.85 -21.94
CA HIS A 267 -4.81 11.40 -22.74
C HIS A 267 -5.04 11.69 -24.24
N ASP A 268 -4.01 12.20 -24.91
CA ASP A 268 -3.98 12.55 -26.34
C ASP A 268 -4.99 13.61 -26.78
N VAL A 269 -5.64 14.28 -25.83
CA VAL A 269 -6.48 15.46 -26.10
C VAL A 269 -5.69 16.71 -25.73
N ASP A 270 -5.66 17.68 -26.66
CA ASP A 270 -5.00 18.99 -26.48
C ASP A 270 -3.53 18.90 -26.03
N GLY A 271 -2.83 17.83 -26.43
CA GLY A 271 -1.42 17.59 -26.10
C GLY A 271 -1.16 17.07 -24.69
N ALA A 272 -2.19 16.65 -23.95
CA ALA A 272 -2.04 16.07 -22.62
C ALA A 272 -1.54 14.60 -22.70
N THR A 273 -0.42 14.32 -22.04
CA THR A 273 0.05 12.96 -21.78
C THR A 273 -0.36 12.57 -20.35
N VAL A 274 -1.34 11.69 -20.23
CA VAL A 274 -1.71 11.09 -18.93
C VAL A 274 -0.87 9.82 -18.82
N ILE A 275 -0.16 9.68 -17.71
CA ILE A 275 0.67 8.50 -17.44
C ILE A 275 -0.16 7.57 -16.57
N ASP A 276 -0.26 6.31 -16.92
CA ASP A 276 -0.95 5.30 -16.14
C ASP A 276 -0.16 4.00 -16.01
N ALA A 277 -0.57 3.15 -15.06
CA ALA A 277 0.03 1.84 -14.88
C ALA A 277 -0.93 0.89 -14.16
N ALA A 278 -0.97 -0.35 -14.64
CA ALA A 278 -1.53 -1.46 -13.91
C ALA A 278 -0.41 -2.19 -13.15
N VAL A 279 -0.68 -2.58 -11.90
CA VAL A 279 0.24 -3.41 -11.09
C VAL A 279 -0.48 -4.61 -10.50
N GLY A 280 0.24 -5.73 -10.33
CA GLY A 280 -0.29 -6.98 -9.79
C GLY A 280 -0.60 -8.01 -10.88
N GLY A 281 -1.74 -8.70 -10.78
CA GLY A 281 -2.11 -9.81 -11.66
C GLY A 281 -2.62 -9.44 -13.05
N HIS A 282 -2.97 -8.17 -13.25
CA HIS A 282 -3.63 -7.65 -14.45
C HIS A 282 -4.89 -8.48 -14.80
N SER A 283 -5.19 -8.69 -16.07
CA SER A 283 -6.36 -9.45 -16.54
C SER A 283 -6.14 -10.96 -16.62
N LEU A 284 -4.95 -11.45 -16.28
CA LEU A 284 -4.54 -12.86 -16.44
C LEU A 284 -4.11 -13.51 -15.12
N CYS A 285 -4.43 -12.88 -14.00
CA CYS A 285 -4.12 -13.36 -12.65
C CYS A 285 -2.67 -13.79 -12.46
N GLY A 286 -1.73 -13.05 -13.05
CA GLY A 286 -0.31 -13.37 -12.93
C GLY A 286 0.07 -14.76 -13.44
N SER A 287 -0.71 -15.38 -14.31
CA SER A 287 -0.52 -16.76 -14.79
C SER A 287 0.88 -17.08 -15.34
N ALA A 288 1.65 -16.08 -15.77
CA ALA A 288 3.05 -16.24 -16.16
C ALA A 288 3.97 -16.67 -15.01
N TYR A 289 3.54 -16.49 -13.76
CA TYR A 289 4.29 -16.79 -12.54
C TYR A 289 3.73 -18.03 -11.81
N ASP A 290 2.71 -18.69 -12.34
CA ASP A 290 2.17 -19.92 -11.75
C ASP A 290 3.16 -21.09 -11.91
N PRO A 291 3.36 -21.94 -10.88
CA PRO A 291 2.77 -21.87 -9.53
C PRO A 291 3.57 -21.03 -8.52
N ASN A 292 4.76 -20.56 -8.90
CA ASN A 292 5.77 -19.93 -8.05
C ASN A 292 5.63 -18.39 -8.01
N PHE A 293 4.47 -17.88 -7.61
CA PHE A 293 4.18 -16.45 -7.68
C PHE A 293 5.14 -15.56 -6.86
N PHE A 294 5.62 -16.05 -5.71
CA PHE A 294 6.61 -15.32 -4.89
C PHE A 294 7.93 -15.07 -5.63
N ASP A 295 8.25 -15.85 -6.68
CA ASP A 295 9.39 -15.63 -7.56
C ASP A 295 8.99 -14.79 -8.79
N GLY A 296 8.72 -13.51 -8.55
CA GLY A 296 8.66 -12.49 -9.61
C GLY A 296 7.30 -11.83 -9.87
N TRP A 297 6.18 -12.33 -9.33
CA TRP A 297 4.87 -11.67 -9.51
C TRP A 297 4.88 -10.23 -8.97
N GLY A 298 5.48 -10.01 -7.79
CA GLY A 298 5.60 -8.69 -7.18
C GLY A 298 6.43 -7.69 -7.99
N SER A 299 7.25 -8.19 -8.92
CA SER A 299 8.11 -7.41 -9.82
C SER A 299 7.56 -7.27 -11.24
N ALA A 300 6.34 -7.77 -11.50
CA ALA A 300 5.69 -7.62 -12.80
C ALA A 300 5.44 -6.14 -13.14
N ASN A 301 5.70 -5.77 -14.39
CA ASN A 301 5.44 -4.45 -14.95
C ASN A 301 4.64 -4.59 -16.26
N TYR A 302 3.66 -3.71 -16.46
CA TYR A 302 2.73 -3.74 -17.59
C TYR A 302 2.75 -2.42 -18.38
N ALA A 303 3.90 -1.76 -18.48
CA ALA A 303 4.05 -0.52 -19.23
C ALA A 303 3.53 -0.66 -20.68
N GLY A 304 2.79 0.34 -21.15
CA GLY A 304 2.24 0.40 -22.50
C GLY A 304 1.05 -0.52 -22.77
N TYR A 305 0.41 -1.08 -21.74
CA TYR A 305 -0.82 -1.86 -21.90
C TYR A 305 -2.03 -0.95 -22.07
N ASP A 306 -2.85 -1.20 -23.11
CA ASP A 306 -4.03 -0.37 -23.45
C ASP A 306 -5.22 -0.51 -22.47
N GLN A 307 -5.16 -1.43 -21.51
CA GLN A 307 -6.24 -1.71 -20.57
C GLN A 307 -5.68 -2.09 -19.19
N PHE A 308 -6.48 -1.87 -18.15
CA PHE A 308 -6.16 -2.23 -16.78
C PHE A 308 -7.30 -3.03 -16.14
N ASN A 309 -6.98 -3.69 -15.03
CA ASN A 309 -7.92 -4.38 -14.16
C ASN A 309 -7.81 -3.78 -12.76
N ILE A 310 -8.93 -3.67 -12.05
CA ILE A 310 -8.96 -3.33 -10.62
C ILE A 310 -9.68 -4.48 -9.93
N GLN A 311 -8.95 -5.22 -9.10
CA GLN A 311 -9.47 -6.44 -8.50
C GLN A 311 -8.82 -6.68 -7.15
N ASN A 312 -9.64 -7.02 -6.16
CA ASN A 312 -9.21 -7.48 -4.85
C ASN A 312 -10.35 -8.34 -4.31
N GLN A 313 -10.07 -9.62 -4.01
CA GLN A 313 -11.07 -10.58 -3.57
C GLN A 313 -10.90 -10.89 -2.07
N TRP A 314 -11.92 -11.46 -1.47
CA TRP A 314 -11.90 -11.78 -0.03
C TRP A 314 -11.03 -12.99 0.31
N ASP A 315 -10.91 -13.94 -0.61
CA ASP A 315 -10.05 -15.10 -0.40
C ASP A 315 -8.60 -14.68 -0.56
N VAL A 316 -7.79 -14.83 0.50
CA VAL A 316 -6.37 -14.48 0.44
C VAL A 316 -5.64 -15.27 -0.65
N ALA A 317 -6.06 -16.49 -0.99
CA ALA A 317 -5.41 -17.26 -2.06
C ALA A 317 -5.58 -16.70 -3.47
N ASP A 318 -6.54 -15.80 -3.68
CA ASP A 318 -6.79 -15.17 -4.98
C ASP A 318 -5.85 -13.99 -5.25
N TRP A 319 -4.90 -13.69 -4.36
CA TRP A 319 -3.97 -12.57 -4.52
C TRP A 319 -3.21 -12.50 -5.84
N PRO A 320 -2.90 -13.61 -6.54
CA PRO A 320 -2.30 -13.51 -7.88
C PRO A 320 -3.19 -12.77 -8.89
N CYS A 321 -4.50 -12.69 -8.65
CA CYS A 321 -5.46 -11.89 -9.43
C CYS A 321 -5.55 -10.42 -9.00
N PHE A 322 -5.02 -10.05 -7.83
CA PHE A 322 -5.22 -8.71 -7.30
C PHE A 322 -4.50 -7.69 -8.18
N SER A 323 -5.18 -6.58 -8.46
CA SER A 323 -4.71 -5.57 -9.40
C SER A 323 -5.07 -4.17 -8.90
N LYS A 324 -4.10 -3.26 -8.97
CA LYS A 324 -4.30 -1.82 -8.69
C LYS A 324 -3.99 -1.01 -9.94
N TYR A 325 -4.51 0.21 -9.97
CA TYR A 325 -4.32 1.16 -11.07
C TYR A 325 -3.78 2.48 -10.54
N TYR A 326 -2.72 2.98 -11.17
CA TYR A 326 -2.10 4.27 -10.89
C TYR A 326 -2.27 5.16 -12.10
N VAL A 327 -2.58 6.43 -11.88
CA VAL A 327 -2.76 7.41 -12.95
C VAL A 327 -2.30 8.80 -12.50
N THR A 328 -1.56 9.49 -13.36
CA THR A 328 -1.03 10.84 -13.15
C THR A 328 -1.53 11.77 -14.25
N PHE A 329 -2.22 12.84 -13.87
CA PHE A 329 -2.73 13.84 -14.80
C PHE A 329 -1.81 15.07 -14.84
N PRO A 330 -1.37 15.54 -16.02
CA PRO A 330 -0.61 16.78 -16.13
C PRO A 330 -1.52 17.98 -15.85
N LEU A 331 -1.19 18.79 -14.85
CA LEU A 331 -1.98 19.96 -14.45
C LEU A 331 -1.65 21.24 -15.25
N THR A 332 -0.81 21.14 -16.28
CA THR A 332 -0.31 22.29 -17.07
C THR A 332 -1.40 23.00 -17.88
N SER A 333 -2.53 22.35 -18.14
CA SER A 333 -3.68 22.94 -18.82
C SER A 333 -4.57 23.78 -17.90
N ILE A 334 -4.35 23.74 -16.58
CA ILE A 334 -5.09 24.56 -15.61
C ILE A 334 -4.60 26.02 -15.74
N PRO A 335 -5.50 27.00 -15.97
CA PRO A 335 -5.08 28.39 -16.14
C PRO A 335 -4.37 28.93 -14.89
N ALA A 336 -3.27 29.66 -15.10
CA ALA A 336 -2.49 30.24 -14.01
C ALA A 336 -3.34 31.16 -13.11
N GLY A 337 -3.07 31.12 -11.80
CA GLY A 337 -3.78 31.93 -10.80
C GLY A 337 -5.21 31.46 -10.50
N LYS A 338 -5.66 30.33 -11.05
CA LYS A 338 -6.92 29.69 -10.68
C LYS A 338 -6.76 28.79 -9.46
N ARG A 339 -7.87 28.58 -8.76
CA ARG A 339 -8.00 27.59 -7.70
C ARG A 339 -8.92 26.48 -8.19
N ILE A 340 -8.53 25.24 -7.98
CA ILE A 340 -9.41 24.09 -8.19
C ILE A 340 -10.43 24.12 -7.04
N ILE A 341 -11.72 24.22 -7.39
CA ILE A 341 -12.81 24.21 -6.41
C ILE A 341 -13.57 22.89 -6.42
N SER A 342 -13.36 22.05 -7.44
CA SER A 342 -13.89 20.70 -7.56
C SER A 342 -13.07 19.92 -8.58
N ALA A 343 -12.91 18.62 -8.39
CA ALA A 343 -12.28 17.72 -9.36
C ALA A 343 -13.08 16.43 -9.50
N THR A 344 -13.19 15.88 -10.71
CA THR A 344 -13.92 14.64 -10.96
C THR A 344 -13.10 13.72 -11.85
N LEU A 345 -12.82 12.51 -11.36
CA LEU A 345 -12.27 11.43 -12.17
C LEU A 345 -13.40 10.76 -12.93
N THR A 346 -13.21 10.51 -14.22
CA THR A 346 -14.11 9.71 -15.04
C THR A 346 -13.34 8.57 -15.71
N LEU A 347 -13.72 7.33 -15.45
CA LEU A 347 -13.14 6.14 -16.09
C LEU A 347 -14.19 5.41 -16.93
N LEU A 348 -13.73 4.79 -18.01
CA LEU A 348 -14.56 3.95 -18.88
C LEU A 348 -14.52 2.50 -18.39
N HIS A 349 -15.66 1.98 -17.92
CA HIS A 349 -15.87 0.57 -17.61
C HIS A 349 -16.51 -0.11 -18.84
N PHE A 350 -15.79 -1.07 -19.43
CA PHE A 350 -16.21 -1.76 -20.66
C PHE A 350 -16.33 -3.28 -20.51
N GLY A 351 -15.93 -3.85 -19.37
CA GLY A 351 -16.09 -5.28 -19.10
C GLY A 351 -15.66 -5.67 -17.68
N ASN A 352 -16.00 -6.89 -17.30
CA ASN A 352 -15.63 -7.51 -16.03
C ASN A 352 -15.40 -9.01 -16.23
N ALA A 353 -14.68 -9.65 -15.30
CA ALA A 353 -14.54 -11.09 -15.27
C ALA A 353 -15.90 -11.78 -15.05
N SER A 354 -16.08 -12.98 -15.62
CA SER A 354 -17.25 -13.85 -15.47
C SER A 354 -18.61 -13.10 -15.43
N PRO A 355 -19.07 -12.46 -16.52
CA PRO A 355 -20.24 -11.58 -16.51
C PRO A 355 -21.55 -12.16 -15.92
N ALA A 356 -21.73 -13.49 -16.00
CA ALA A 356 -22.87 -14.18 -15.43
C ALA A 356 -22.83 -14.28 -13.89
N GLU A 357 -21.65 -14.25 -13.30
CA GLU A 357 -21.40 -14.42 -11.86
C GLU A 357 -20.94 -13.11 -11.18
N ALA A 358 -20.65 -12.09 -11.99
CA ALA A 358 -20.14 -10.82 -11.50
C ALA A 358 -21.12 -10.12 -10.56
N THR A 359 -20.57 -9.60 -9.47
CA THR A 359 -21.27 -8.79 -8.47
C THR A 359 -20.68 -7.38 -8.44
N ALA A 360 -21.36 -6.48 -7.73
CA ALA A 360 -20.91 -5.09 -7.62
C ALA A 360 -19.58 -5.00 -6.88
N SER A 361 -18.65 -4.20 -7.41
CA SER A 361 -17.34 -3.96 -6.81
C SER A 361 -17.34 -2.64 -6.05
N HIS A 362 -16.74 -2.61 -4.86
CA HIS A 362 -16.50 -1.37 -4.13
C HIS A 362 -15.11 -0.83 -4.48
N ILE A 363 -15.06 0.23 -5.28
CA ILE A 363 -13.79 0.80 -5.79
C ILE A 363 -13.50 2.11 -5.06
N GLN A 364 -12.30 2.17 -4.48
CA GLN A 364 -11.78 3.35 -3.79
C GLN A 364 -10.75 4.06 -4.67
N VAL A 365 -10.72 5.37 -4.57
CA VAL A 365 -9.71 6.23 -5.18
C VAL A 365 -8.97 6.95 -4.06
N GLY A 366 -7.66 7.04 -4.19
CA GLY A 366 -6.81 7.73 -3.24
C GLY A 366 -5.67 8.46 -3.92
N THR A 367 -5.02 9.33 -3.16
CA THR A 367 -3.78 9.98 -3.54
C THR A 367 -2.58 9.17 -3.08
N VAL A 368 -1.43 9.38 -3.70
CA VAL A 368 -0.14 8.83 -3.30
C VAL A 368 0.86 9.97 -3.18
N ALA A 369 1.80 9.88 -2.23
CA ALA A 369 2.73 10.97 -1.95
C ALA A 369 4.00 10.96 -2.81
N ALA A 370 4.35 9.80 -3.39
CA ALA A 370 5.56 9.65 -4.20
C ALA A 370 5.23 9.64 -5.70
N GLY A 371 6.14 10.21 -6.49
CA GLY A 371 6.14 10.01 -7.94
C GLY A 371 6.48 8.57 -8.29
N TRP A 372 6.09 8.17 -9.51
CA TRP A 372 6.34 6.85 -10.05
C TRP A 372 6.55 6.94 -11.56
N ASP A 373 7.15 5.91 -12.14
CA ASP A 373 7.44 5.81 -13.58
C ASP A 373 6.80 4.54 -14.13
N GLU A 374 5.97 4.68 -15.16
CA GLU A 374 5.26 3.59 -15.82
C GLU A 374 6.20 2.44 -16.22
N ALA A 375 7.42 2.74 -16.68
CA ALA A 375 8.37 1.74 -17.15
C ALA A 375 9.02 0.92 -16.03
N THR A 376 8.84 1.32 -14.76
CA THR A 376 9.50 0.69 -13.61
C THR A 376 8.58 0.35 -12.45
N VAL A 377 7.34 0.86 -12.46
CA VAL A 377 6.39 0.61 -11.37
C VAL A 377 5.93 -0.84 -11.36
N THR A 378 5.93 -1.46 -10.20
CA THR A 378 5.54 -2.84 -9.93
C THR A 378 4.69 -2.90 -8.67
N TRP A 379 4.18 -4.07 -8.31
CA TRP A 379 3.47 -4.23 -7.03
C TRP A 379 4.36 -3.87 -5.83
N ASN A 380 5.64 -4.29 -5.85
CA ASN A 380 6.57 -4.14 -4.72
C ASN A 380 7.16 -2.72 -4.56
N ASN A 381 7.11 -1.88 -5.60
CA ASN A 381 7.67 -0.52 -5.53
C ASN A 381 6.65 0.60 -5.78
N ALA A 382 5.39 0.26 -6.05
CA ALA A 382 4.37 1.27 -6.27
C ALA A 382 4.17 2.14 -5.01
N PRO A 383 3.96 3.46 -5.17
CA PRO A 383 3.70 4.35 -4.05
C PRO A 383 2.52 3.89 -3.19
N LEU A 384 2.67 3.93 -1.87
CA LEU A 384 1.60 3.60 -0.95
C LEU A 384 0.50 4.69 -0.96
N LEU A 385 -0.71 4.27 -0.57
CA LEU A 385 -1.83 5.18 -0.35
C LEU A 385 -1.46 6.26 0.68
N GLN A 386 -1.61 7.52 0.28
CA GLN A 386 -1.45 8.68 1.15
C GLN A 386 -2.77 9.07 1.79
N GLU A 387 -3.84 9.20 1.01
CA GLU A 387 -5.18 9.50 1.52
C GLU A 387 -6.23 8.86 0.61
N ASN A 388 -7.19 8.13 1.16
CA ASN A 388 -8.36 7.69 0.41
C ASN A 388 -9.37 8.83 0.32
N VAL A 389 -9.76 9.21 -0.90
CA VAL A 389 -10.45 10.48 -1.16
C VAL A 389 -11.90 10.28 -1.58
N SER A 390 -12.19 9.14 -2.19
CA SER A 390 -13.55 8.80 -2.63
C SER A 390 -13.70 7.31 -2.85
N TRP A 391 -14.94 6.85 -2.84
CA TRP A 391 -15.29 5.48 -3.15
C TRP A 391 -16.68 5.40 -3.74
N SER A 392 -16.89 4.39 -4.58
CA SER A 392 -18.20 4.12 -5.16
C SER A 392 -18.39 2.64 -5.41
N THR A 393 -19.65 2.21 -5.36
CA THR A 393 -20.06 0.91 -5.88
C THR A 393 -20.11 0.99 -7.41
N VAL A 394 -19.48 0.03 -8.07
CA VAL A 394 -19.48 -0.13 -9.52
C VAL A 394 -20.23 -1.41 -9.86
N GLU A 395 -21.36 -1.24 -10.53
CA GLU A 395 -22.18 -2.36 -10.99
C GLU A 395 -21.51 -3.07 -12.18
N PRO A 396 -21.52 -4.41 -12.20
CA PRO A 396 -20.97 -5.17 -13.31
C PRO A 396 -21.78 -4.92 -14.59
N ILE A 397 -21.13 -5.15 -15.73
CA ILE A 397 -21.79 -5.21 -17.02
C ILE A 397 -22.33 -6.63 -17.18
N LYS A 398 -23.60 -6.82 -16.75
CA LYS A 398 -24.33 -8.07 -16.94
C LYS A 398 -24.64 -8.26 -18.42
N GLU A 399 -24.50 -9.48 -18.92
CA GLU A 399 -24.67 -9.82 -20.33
C GLU A 399 -25.89 -9.13 -20.98
N THR A 400 -25.62 -8.33 -22.00
CA THR A 400 -26.53 -8.14 -23.13
C THR A 400 -25.66 -8.05 -24.39
N ASN A 401 -26.21 -8.43 -25.54
CA ASN A 401 -25.57 -8.35 -26.86
C ASN A 401 -25.27 -6.91 -27.34
N GLN A 402 -25.00 -5.99 -26.41
CA GLN A 402 -24.69 -4.59 -26.65
C GLN A 402 -23.35 -4.31 -25.97
N LYS A 403 -22.43 -3.67 -26.71
CA LYS A 403 -21.24 -3.06 -26.11
C LYS A 403 -21.72 -1.93 -25.19
N VAL A 404 -21.98 -2.24 -23.93
CA VAL A 404 -22.40 -1.25 -22.94
C VAL A 404 -21.14 -0.72 -22.28
N GLU A 405 -20.65 0.39 -22.81
CA GLU A 405 -19.66 1.23 -22.16
C GLU A 405 -20.34 2.07 -21.08
N ARG A 406 -19.76 2.12 -19.87
CA ARG A 406 -20.26 2.94 -18.77
C ARG A 406 -19.16 3.85 -18.26
N TYR A 407 -19.46 5.12 -18.10
CA TYR A 407 -18.60 6.05 -17.39
C TYR A 407 -18.88 5.95 -15.89
N VAL A 408 -17.84 5.72 -15.11
CA VAL A 408 -17.89 5.74 -13.65
C VAL A 408 -17.13 6.96 -13.17
N THR A 409 -17.67 7.66 -12.18
CA THR A 409 -17.13 8.92 -11.70
C THR A 409 -16.86 8.91 -10.20
N TRP A 410 -15.75 9.54 -9.80
CA TRP A 410 -15.40 9.79 -8.41
C TRP A 410 -15.12 11.28 -8.21
N ASP A 411 -15.52 11.81 -7.06
CA ASP A 411 -15.18 13.16 -6.62
C ASP A 411 -13.76 13.14 -6.03
N LEU A 412 -12.85 13.95 -6.57
CA LEU A 412 -11.46 14.04 -6.09
C LEU A 412 -11.19 15.35 -5.35
N SER A 413 -12.23 16.06 -4.93
CA SER A 413 -12.09 17.36 -4.27
C SER A 413 -11.55 17.17 -2.84
N LEU A 414 -10.47 17.89 -2.50
CA LEU A 414 -9.70 17.79 -1.24
C LEU A 414 -9.32 19.15 -0.69
#